data_AF-A0A1I4AR95-F1
#
_entry.id   AF-A0A1I4AR95-F1
#
_cell.length_a   1.000
_cell.length_b   1.000
_cell.length_c   1.000
_cell.angle_alpha   90.00
_cell.angle_beta   90.00
_cell.angle_gamma   90.00
#
_symmetry.space_group_name_H-M   'P 1'
#
loop_
_entity.id
_entity.type
_entity.pdbx_description
1 polymer ?
#
loop_
_entity_poly.entity_id
_entity_poly.type
_entity_poly.pdbx_seq_one_letter_code
_entity_poly.pdbx_strand_id
1 'polypeptide(L)'
;MRSKGFEGMACSMAEVMGALGDRWGALVMRDLLLGLTRYEDLRHSTGATNATLSDRLKQLERSGLVERREYQVRPVRHEYLPTEKGRDLGLLLQAMVQIGDKWRRAQHEEAPLHIVDAQTRRRLKLELVDMESGASPSSGAIALEAGPGGDAHMQWRLARGEAERARRSERLPDGALVQRNTRT
;
A
#
# COMPACT_ATOMS: atom_id res chain seq x y z
N MET A 1 -8.41 21.76 -8.51
CA MET A 1 -8.33 20.95 -9.75
C MET A 1 -8.62 19.50 -9.37
N ARG A 2 -9.84 18.99 -9.61
CA ARG A 2 -10.10 17.54 -9.45
C ARG A 2 -9.27 16.85 -10.53
N SER A 3 -8.31 16.00 -10.16
CA SER A 3 -7.59 15.20 -11.16
C SER A 3 -8.60 14.38 -11.96
N LYS A 4 -8.33 14.16 -13.25
CA LYS A 4 -9.04 13.09 -13.97
C LYS A 4 -8.88 11.81 -13.13
N GLY A 5 -9.97 11.14 -12.82
CA GLY A 5 -9.94 9.89 -12.06
C GLY A 5 -9.24 8.77 -12.84
N PHE A 6 -9.29 7.55 -12.31
CA PHE A 6 -8.72 6.36 -12.95
C PHE A 6 -9.72 5.64 -13.90
N GLU A 7 -10.80 6.31 -14.29
CA GLU A 7 -11.86 5.73 -15.14
C GLU A 7 -11.29 5.20 -16.46
N GLY A 8 -11.62 3.94 -16.78
CA GLY A 8 -11.19 3.27 -18.00
C GLY A 8 -9.73 2.78 -17.99
N MET A 9 -8.98 2.95 -16.90
CA MET A 9 -7.61 2.45 -16.80
C MET A 9 -7.58 0.96 -16.46
N ALA A 10 -7.03 0.12 -17.34
CA ALA A 10 -6.75 -1.29 -17.06
C ALA A 10 -5.54 -1.43 -16.12
N CYS A 11 -5.73 -1.17 -14.83
CA CYS A 11 -4.67 -1.19 -13.82
C CYS A 11 -5.22 -1.49 -12.42
N SER A 12 -4.92 -2.67 -11.89
CA SER A 12 -5.37 -3.09 -10.54
C SER A 12 -4.89 -2.15 -9.44
N MET A 13 -3.71 -1.54 -9.58
CA MET A 13 -3.24 -0.52 -8.64
C MET A 13 -4.14 0.73 -8.67
N ALA A 14 -4.61 1.13 -9.85
CA ALA A 14 -5.45 2.31 -10.03
C ALA A 14 -6.84 2.12 -9.41
N GLU A 15 -7.38 0.90 -9.46
CA GLU A 15 -8.63 0.53 -8.78
C GLU A 15 -8.52 0.72 -7.26
N VAL A 16 -7.43 0.21 -6.66
CA VAL A 16 -7.17 0.36 -5.21
C VAL A 16 -6.98 1.83 -4.84
N MET A 17 -6.19 2.58 -5.62
CA MET A 17 -5.97 4.01 -5.38
C MET A 17 -7.27 4.83 -5.53
N GLY A 18 -8.12 4.49 -6.51
CA GLY A 18 -9.41 5.13 -6.69
C GLY A 18 -10.38 4.83 -5.54
N ALA A 19 -10.37 3.60 -5.02
CA ALA A 19 -11.19 3.20 -3.88
C ALA A 19 -10.79 3.91 -2.58
N LEU A 20 -9.48 4.10 -2.35
CA LEU A 20 -8.93 4.91 -1.25
C LEU A 20 -9.20 6.40 -1.43
N GLY A 21 -9.19 6.88 -2.67
CA GLY A 21 -9.45 8.27 -3.06
C GLY A 21 -8.26 9.21 -2.87
N ASP A 22 -7.65 9.21 -1.67
CA ASP A 22 -6.44 9.99 -1.39
C ASP A 22 -5.70 9.53 -0.12
N ARG A 23 -4.72 10.34 0.32
CA ARG A 23 -3.94 10.10 1.55
C ARG A 23 -4.80 9.93 2.82
N TRP A 24 -5.91 10.65 2.92
CA TRP A 24 -6.76 10.60 4.11
C TRP A 24 -7.56 9.31 4.15
N GLY A 25 -8.04 8.83 3.00
CA GLY A 25 -8.66 7.51 2.91
C GLY A 25 -7.71 6.39 3.35
N ALA A 26 -6.42 6.49 2.99
CA ALA A 26 -5.40 5.55 3.44
C ALA A 26 -5.18 5.59 4.97
N LEU A 27 -5.13 6.78 5.58
CA LEU A 27 -5.00 6.92 7.03
C LEU A 27 -6.24 6.44 7.79
N VAL A 28 -7.44 6.70 7.27
CA VAL A 28 -8.68 6.16 7.85
C VAL A 28 -8.68 4.64 7.79
N MET A 29 -8.35 4.04 6.64
CA MET A 29 -8.24 2.58 6.53
C MET A 29 -7.17 1.98 7.45
N ARG A 30 -6.03 2.64 7.62
CA ARG A 30 -5.02 2.27 8.62
C ARG A 30 -5.65 2.17 10.01
N ASP A 31 -6.35 3.21 10.44
CA ASP A 31 -6.91 3.29 11.78
C ASP A 31 -8.02 2.26 12.00
N LEU A 32 -8.88 2.05 11.00
CA LEU A 32 -9.89 1.00 11.00
C LEU A 32 -9.29 -0.40 11.14
N LEU A 33 -8.19 -0.66 10.42
CA LEU A 33 -7.49 -1.96 10.48
C LEU A 33 -6.66 -2.13 11.76
N LEU A 34 -6.34 -1.04 12.46
CA LEU A 34 -5.84 -1.06 13.84
C LEU A 34 -6.95 -1.23 14.88
N GLY A 35 -8.22 -1.21 14.47
CA GLY A 35 -9.38 -1.45 15.33
C GLY A 35 -10.08 -0.18 15.84
N LEU A 36 -9.70 1.01 15.41
CA LEU A 36 -10.45 2.23 15.72
C LEU A 36 -11.71 2.27 14.85
N THR A 37 -12.90 2.37 15.46
CA THR A 37 -14.17 2.31 14.71
C THR A 37 -15.04 3.55 14.89
N ARG A 38 -14.73 4.43 15.85
CA ARG A 38 -15.53 5.61 16.18
C ARG A 38 -15.01 6.84 15.46
N TYR A 39 -15.93 7.72 15.06
CA TYR A 39 -15.61 8.94 14.33
C TYR A 39 -14.58 9.83 15.04
N GLU A 40 -14.74 10.02 16.35
CA GLU A 40 -13.85 10.89 17.15
C GLU A 40 -12.43 10.34 17.25
N ASP A 41 -12.27 9.02 17.42
CA ASP A 41 -10.96 8.36 17.46
C ASP A 41 -10.25 8.49 16.10
N LEU A 42 -10.99 8.26 15.01
CA LEU A 42 -10.48 8.45 13.64
C LEU A 42 -10.08 9.91 13.40
N ARG A 43 -10.86 10.88 13.87
CA ARG A 43 -10.53 12.30 13.73
C ARG A 43 -9.28 12.65 14.52
N HIS A 44 -9.17 12.18 15.75
CA HIS A 44 -8.02 12.43 16.62
C HIS A 44 -6.74 11.84 16.02
N SER A 45 -6.79 10.57 15.61
CA SER A 45 -5.63 9.85 15.08
C SER A 45 -5.17 10.38 13.71
N THR A 46 -6.12 10.70 12.81
CA THR A 46 -5.76 11.23 11.49
C THR A 46 -5.40 12.72 11.52
N GLY A 47 -6.00 13.51 12.41
CA GLY A 47 -5.91 14.97 12.39
C GLY A 47 -6.73 15.62 11.26
N ALA A 48 -7.60 14.87 10.60
CA ALA A 48 -8.46 15.39 9.53
C ALA A 48 -9.54 16.33 10.08
N THR A 49 -9.95 17.33 9.30
CA THR A 49 -11.10 18.17 9.63
C THR A 49 -12.40 17.35 9.55
N ASN A 50 -13.46 17.78 10.24
CA ASN A 50 -14.77 17.09 10.17
C ASN A 50 -15.29 16.94 8.73
N ALA A 51 -15.15 17.99 7.92
CA ALA A 51 -15.54 17.93 6.50
C ALA A 51 -14.73 16.87 5.74
N THR A 52 -13.41 16.86 5.91
CA THR A 52 -12.52 15.90 5.25
C THR A 52 -12.82 14.46 5.67
N LEU A 53 -12.91 14.20 6.98
CA LEU A 53 -13.18 12.86 7.49
C LEU A 53 -14.54 12.34 7.03
N SER A 54 -15.58 13.18 7.08
CA SER A 54 -16.92 12.80 6.64
C SER A 54 -16.95 12.46 5.14
N ASP A 55 -16.27 13.25 4.31
CA ASP A 55 -16.19 12.99 2.87
C ASP A 55 -15.43 11.70 2.56
N ARG A 56 -14.36 11.40 3.33
CA ARG A 56 -13.60 10.16 3.16
C ARG A 56 -14.36 8.94 3.61
N LEU A 57 -15.04 8.98 4.75
CA LEU A 57 -15.88 7.86 5.19
C LEU A 57 -16.99 7.56 4.18
N LYS A 58 -17.66 8.58 3.65
CA LYS A 58 -18.63 8.42 2.54
C LYS A 58 -18.00 7.82 1.29
N GLN A 59 -16.77 8.21 0.94
CA GLN A 59 -16.06 7.64 -0.20
C GLN A 59 -15.73 6.16 0.02
N LEU A 60 -15.21 5.80 1.20
CA LEU A 60 -14.86 4.43 1.57
C LEU A 60 -16.09 3.53 1.67
N GLU A 61 -17.22 4.07 2.13
CA GLU A 61 -18.54 3.39 2.09
C GLU A 61 -18.96 3.13 0.63
N ARG A 62 -18.93 4.16 -0.23
CA ARG A 62 -19.29 4.02 -1.65
C ARG A 62 -18.38 3.06 -2.42
N SER A 63 -17.11 2.95 -2.07
CA SER A 63 -16.17 2.02 -2.70
C SER A 63 -16.25 0.59 -2.14
N GLY A 64 -17.10 0.38 -1.12
CA GLY A 64 -17.32 -0.91 -0.48
C GLY A 64 -16.19 -1.34 0.44
N LEU A 65 -15.31 -0.43 0.86
CA LEU A 65 -14.21 -0.71 1.79
C LEU A 65 -14.66 -0.66 3.26
N VAL A 66 -15.69 0.12 3.54
CA VAL A 66 -16.20 0.37 4.90
C VAL A 66 -17.70 0.20 4.93
N GLU A 67 -18.22 -0.39 6.00
CA GLU A 67 -19.64 -0.35 6.32
C GLU A 67 -19.88 0.56 7.53
N ARG A 68 -20.98 1.32 7.49
CA ARG A 68 -21.41 2.17 8.59
C ARG A 68 -22.52 1.46 9.36
N ARG A 69 -22.28 1.17 10.64
CA ARG A 69 -23.20 0.43 11.51
C ARG A 69 -23.67 1.29 12.66
N GLU A 70 -24.98 1.32 12.91
CA GLU A 70 -25.54 1.88 14.14
C GLU A 70 -25.24 0.95 15.31
N TYR A 71 -24.69 1.50 16.40
CA TYR A 71 -24.43 0.75 17.63
C TYR A 71 -25.20 1.27 18.84
N GLN A 72 -25.82 2.44 18.69
CA GLN A 72 -26.65 3.07 19.71
C GLN A 72 -27.76 3.83 18.98
N VAL A 73 -29.00 3.72 19.46
CA VAL A 73 -30.16 4.33 18.81
C VAL A 73 -30.64 5.63 19.47
N ARG A 74 -30.21 5.93 20.71
CA ARG A 74 -30.60 7.15 21.45
C ARG A 74 -29.44 7.69 22.33
N PRO A 75 -28.78 8.80 21.95
CA PRO A 75 -28.73 9.35 20.59
C PRO A 75 -28.20 8.33 19.58
N VAL A 76 -28.55 8.48 18.31
CA VAL A 76 -28.03 7.61 17.24
C VAL A 76 -26.52 7.78 17.14
N ARG A 77 -25.77 6.68 17.25
CA ARG A 77 -24.31 6.68 17.06
C ARG A 77 -23.91 5.58 16.10
N HIS A 78 -22.87 5.88 15.32
CA HIS A 78 -22.35 5.00 14.29
C HIS A 78 -20.90 4.60 14.57
N GLU A 79 -20.57 3.41 14.12
CA GLU A 79 -19.20 2.97 13.86
C GLU A 79 -18.99 2.67 12.41
N TYR A 80 -17.71 2.59 12.07
CA TYR A 80 -17.20 2.28 10.76
C TYR A 80 -16.37 1.01 10.88
N LEU A 81 -16.70 0.00 10.10
CA LEU A 81 -16.03 -1.30 10.13
C LEU A 81 -15.47 -1.60 8.74
N PRO A 82 -14.25 -2.14 8.64
CA PRO A 82 -13.74 -2.61 7.37
C PRO A 82 -14.55 -3.82 6.90
N THR A 83 -15.01 -3.77 5.65
CA THR A 83 -15.61 -4.92 4.96
C THR A 83 -14.53 -5.97 4.64
N GLU A 84 -14.92 -7.10 4.05
CA GLU A 84 -13.94 -8.07 3.53
C GLU A 84 -12.96 -7.41 2.53
N LYS A 85 -13.48 -6.69 1.53
CA LYS A 85 -12.68 -5.89 0.60
C LYS A 85 -11.80 -4.84 1.31
N GLY A 86 -12.30 -4.24 2.39
CA GLY A 86 -11.53 -3.33 3.23
C GLY A 86 -10.35 -3.99 3.93
N ARG A 87 -10.50 -5.25 4.36
CA ARG A 87 -9.45 -6.03 5.04
C ARG A 87 -8.33 -6.45 4.10
N ASP A 88 -8.60 -6.62 2.81
CA ASP A 88 -7.56 -6.91 1.81
C ASP A 88 -6.49 -5.81 1.74
N LEU A 89 -6.85 -4.56 2.08
CA LEU A 89 -5.90 -3.44 2.17
C LEU A 89 -4.86 -3.61 3.28
N GLY A 90 -5.05 -4.58 4.17
CA GLY A 90 -4.03 -5.00 5.12
C GLY A 90 -2.69 -5.31 4.45
N LEU A 91 -2.68 -5.94 3.27
CA LEU A 91 -1.45 -6.23 2.52
C LEU A 91 -0.72 -4.94 2.11
N LEU A 92 -1.47 -3.96 1.60
CA LEU A 92 -0.91 -2.65 1.20
C LEU A 92 -0.34 -1.91 2.42
N LEU A 93 -1.05 -1.91 3.55
CA LEU A 93 -0.55 -1.28 4.78
C LEU A 93 0.75 -1.95 5.26
N GLN A 94 0.81 -3.28 5.25
CA GLN A 94 2.01 -4.02 5.64
C GLN A 94 3.21 -3.67 4.74
N ALA A 95 3.00 -3.59 3.43
CA ALA A 95 4.03 -3.17 2.47
C ALA A 95 4.52 -1.74 2.78
N MET A 96 3.60 -0.80 3.04
CA MET A 96 3.97 0.59 3.36
C MET A 96 4.75 0.70 4.68
N VAL A 97 4.35 -0.05 5.72
CA VAL A 97 5.09 -0.11 6.99
C VAL A 97 6.52 -0.63 6.76
N GLN A 98 6.66 -1.74 6.05
CA GLN A 98 7.97 -2.33 5.76
C GLN A 98 8.89 -1.40 4.96
N ILE A 99 8.35 -0.68 3.99
CA ILE A 99 9.08 0.33 3.20
C ILE A 99 9.47 1.52 4.08
N GLY A 100 8.51 2.06 4.84
CA GLY A 100 8.73 3.20 5.74
C GLY A 100 9.81 2.90 6.79
N ASP A 101 9.76 1.72 7.40
CA ASP A 101 10.76 1.26 8.36
C ASP A 101 12.15 1.14 7.73
N LYS A 102 12.24 0.72 6.46
CA LYS A 102 13.51 0.68 5.72
C LYS A 102 14.09 2.09 5.55
N TRP A 103 13.25 3.08 5.21
CA TRP A 103 13.69 4.46 5.07
C TRP A 103 14.12 5.08 6.40
N ARG A 104 13.34 4.85 7.47
CA ARG A 104 13.69 5.28 8.84
C ARG A 104 15.02 4.73 9.32
N ARG A 105 15.28 3.43 9.10
CA ARG A 105 16.57 2.83 9.44
C ARG A 105 17.75 3.48 8.72
N ALA A 106 17.58 3.88 7.46
CA ALA A 106 18.62 4.61 6.72
C ALA A 106 18.91 6.00 7.32
N GLN A 107 17.99 6.52 8.13
CA GLN A 107 18.11 7.77 8.88
C GLN A 107 18.42 7.54 10.38
N HIS A 108 18.79 6.31 10.77
CA HIS A 108 19.05 5.91 12.15
C HIS A 108 17.84 6.08 13.10
N GLU A 109 16.62 6.02 12.58
CA GLU A 109 15.40 6.09 13.37
C GLU A 109 14.73 4.71 13.55
N GLU A 110 14.08 4.50 14.70
CA GLU A 110 13.38 3.25 15.02
C GLU A 110 12.01 3.13 14.33
N ALA A 111 11.52 1.91 14.13
CA ALA A 111 10.20 1.70 13.54
C ALA A 111 9.09 2.03 14.56
N PRO A 112 8.07 2.82 14.20
CA PRO A 112 6.98 3.17 15.10
C PRO A 112 5.96 2.03 15.29
N LEU A 113 5.95 1.04 14.39
CA LEU A 113 5.02 -0.08 14.39
C LEU A 113 5.75 -1.35 13.95
N HIS A 114 5.52 -2.46 14.66
CA HIS A 114 5.96 -3.78 14.23
C HIS A 114 4.76 -4.70 14.02
N ILE A 115 4.72 -5.35 12.86
CA ILE A 115 3.78 -6.43 12.59
C ILE A 115 4.41 -7.72 13.12
N VAL A 116 3.68 -8.42 13.99
CA VAL A 116 4.17 -9.60 14.68
C VAL A 116 3.15 -10.72 14.61
N ASP A 117 3.63 -11.96 14.65
CA ASP A 117 2.80 -13.12 14.89
C ASP A 117 2.20 -13.05 16.31
N ALA A 118 0.89 -13.27 16.42
CA ALA A 118 0.16 -13.05 17.67
C ALA A 118 0.60 -14.00 18.79
N GLN A 119 1.03 -15.22 18.44
CA GLN A 119 1.39 -16.26 19.40
C GLN A 119 2.86 -16.17 19.82
N THR A 120 3.75 -16.08 18.84
CA THR A 120 5.21 -16.11 19.04
C THR A 120 5.82 -14.73 19.27
N ARG A 121 5.08 -13.65 18.97
CA ARG A 121 5.54 -12.25 19.03
C ARG A 121 6.75 -11.94 18.13
N ARG A 122 7.08 -12.83 17.20
CA ARG A 122 8.16 -12.62 16.22
C ARG A 122 7.71 -11.67 15.13
N ARG A 123 8.63 -10.81 14.68
CA ARG A 123 8.38 -9.85 13.59
C ARG A 123 8.09 -10.59 12.29
N LEU A 124 7.04 -10.17 11.60
CA LEU A 124 6.67 -10.65 10.28
C LEU A 124 7.15 -9.65 9.22
N LYS A 125 7.48 -10.15 8.04
CA LYS A 125 7.76 -9.34 6.85
C LYS A 125 6.86 -9.81 5.72
N LEU A 126 6.45 -8.87 4.87
CA LEU A 126 5.81 -9.17 3.61
C LEU A 126 6.88 -9.62 2.61
N GLU A 127 6.68 -10.80 2.02
CA GLU A 127 7.58 -11.42 1.06
C GLU A 127 6.76 -12.03 -0.08
N LEU A 128 7.32 -12.01 -1.29
CA LEU A 128 6.75 -12.74 -2.41
C LEU A 128 7.03 -14.23 -2.23
N VAL A 129 6.05 -15.05 -2.54
CA VAL A 129 6.18 -16.51 -2.56
C VAL A 129 5.63 -17.02 -3.87
N ASP A 130 6.26 -18.07 -4.39
CA ASP A 130 5.74 -18.84 -5.51
C ASP A 130 4.43 -19.51 -5.09
N MET A 131 3.39 -19.40 -5.93
CA MET A 131 2.04 -19.84 -5.57
C MET A 131 1.90 -21.36 -5.50
N GLU A 132 2.73 -22.11 -6.23
CA GLU A 132 2.65 -23.57 -6.29
C GLU A 132 3.51 -24.22 -5.20
N SER A 133 4.75 -23.77 -5.04
CA SER A 133 5.73 -24.34 -4.12
C SER A 133 5.76 -23.67 -2.75
N GLY A 134 5.24 -22.44 -2.62
CA GLY A 134 5.36 -21.61 -1.41
C GLY A 134 6.78 -21.07 -1.16
N ALA A 135 7.72 -21.30 -2.07
CA ALA A 135 9.11 -20.86 -1.91
C ALA A 135 9.27 -19.36 -2.21
N SER A 136 10.17 -18.68 -1.49
CA SER A 136 10.52 -17.30 -1.80
C SER A 136 11.53 -17.25 -2.97
N PRO A 137 11.21 -16.54 -4.06
CA PRO A 137 12.14 -16.41 -5.18
C PRO A 137 13.32 -15.50 -4.79
N SER A 138 14.47 -15.73 -5.42
CA SER A 138 15.58 -14.76 -5.33
C SER A 138 15.19 -13.46 -6.04
N SER A 139 15.70 -12.32 -5.58
CA SER A 139 15.32 -11.00 -6.12
C SER A 139 15.63 -10.84 -7.62
N GLY A 140 16.54 -11.65 -8.19
CA GLY A 140 16.88 -11.62 -9.62
C GLY A 140 16.01 -12.54 -10.49
N ALA A 141 15.17 -13.38 -9.89
CA ALA A 141 14.32 -14.36 -10.60
C ALA A 141 12.90 -13.85 -10.86
N ILE A 142 12.60 -12.57 -10.56
CA ILE A 142 11.25 -12.00 -10.72
C ILE A 142 11.10 -11.43 -12.13
N ALA A 143 10.23 -12.04 -12.92
CA ALA A 143 9.79 -11.53 -14.22
C ALA A 143 8.44 -10.81 -14.10
N LEU A 144 8.16 -9.89 -15.03
CA LEU A 144 6.89 -9.17 -15.13
C LEU A 144 6.20 -9.56 -16.44
N GLU A 145 4.96 -10.04 -16.34
CA GLU A 145 4.15 -10.47 -17.47
C GLU A 145 2.78 -9.76 -17.44
N ALA A 146 2.21 -9.50 -18.61
CA ALA A 146 0.86 -8.97 -18.71
C ALA A 146 -0.14 -10.12 -18.55
N GLY A 147 -1.01 -10.02 -17.55
CA GLY A 147 -2.12 -10.95 -17.39
C GLY A 147 -3.18 -10.81 -18.50
N PRO A 148 -4.19 -11.69 -18.53
CA PRO A 148 -5.24 -11.69 -19.56
C PRO A 148 -6.04 -10.38 -19.68
N GLY A 149 -6.09 -9.57 -18.63
CA GLY A 149 -6.72 -8.24 -18.63
C GLY A 149 -5.78 -7.09 -19.00
N GLY A 150 -4.52 -7.36 -19.36
CA GLY A 150 -3.54 -6.35 -19.73
C GLY A 150 -3.82 -5.76 -21.11
N ASP A 151 -4.14 -4.47 -21.16
CA ASP A 151 -4.40 -3.75 -22.41
C ASP A 151 -3.12 -3.49 -23.23
N ALA A 152 -3.27 -2.90 -24.42
CA ALA A 152 -2.15 -2.54 -25.29
C ALA A 152 -1.14 -1.60 -24.60
N HIS A 153 -1.59 -0.79 -23.64
CA HIS A 153 -0.71 0.11 -22.90
C HIS A 153 0.13 -0.66 -21.87
N MET A 154 -0.43 -1.66 -21.19
CA MET A 154 0.33 -2.55 -20.31
C MET A 154 1.38 -3.34 -21.10
N GLN A 155 1.02 -3.90 -22.26
CA GLN A 155 1.96 -4.60 -23.13
C GLN A 155 3.13 -3.70 -23.54
N TRP A 156 2.82 -2.47 -23.95
CA TRP A 156 3.83 -1.48 -24.28
C TRP A 156 4.76 -1.16 -23.09
N ARG A 157 4.22 -1.01 -21.86
CA ARG A 157 5.02 -0.75 -20.65
C ARG A 157 6.03 -1.87 -20.39
N LEU A 158 5.60 -3.13 -20.53
CA LEU A 158 6.46 -4.29 -20.29
C LEU A 158 7.57 -4.40 -21.33
N ALA A 159 7.22 -4.36 -22.63
CA ALA A 159 8.19 -4.42 -23.72
C ALA A 159 9.20 -3.26 -23.66
N ARG A 160 8.72 -2.03 -23.42
CA ARG A 160 9.59 -0.86 -23.26
C ARG A 160 10.49 -0.99 -22.04
N GLY A 161 9.94 -1.45 -20.91
CA GLY A 161 10.70 -1.65 -19.68
C GLY A 161 11.79 -2.71 -19.80
N GLU A 162 11.50 -3.81 -20.50
CA GLU A 162 12.47 -4.88 -20.78
C GLU A 162 13.63 -4.36 -21.62
N ALA A 163 13.34 -3.69 -22.74
CA ALA A 163 14.36 -3.12 -23.61
C ALA A 163 15.28 -2.12 -22.87
N GLU A 164 14.72 -1.30 -21.99
CA GLU A 164 15.51 -0.35 -21.19
C GLU A 164 16.35 -1.03 -20.11
N ARG A 165 15.85 -2.12 -19.49
CA ARG A 165 16.63 -2.91 -18.52
C ARG A 165 17.80 -3.63 -19.19
N ALA A 166 17.58 -4.25 -20.36
CA ALA A 166 18.63 -4.89 -21.14
C ALA A 166 19.75 -3.90 -21.50
N ARG A 167 19.39 -2.72 -22.04
CA ARG A 167 20.34 -1.64 -22.37
C ARG A 167 21.16 -1.16 -21.17
N ARG A 168 20.57 -1.13 -19.96
CA ARG A 168 21.29 -0.72 -18.74
C ARG A 168 22.26 -1.80 -18.26
N SER A 169 21.88 -3.07 -18.38
CA SER A 169 22.74 -4.21 -18.03
C SER A 169 23.98 -4.28 -18.92
N GLU A 170 23.84 -3.99 -20.22
CA GLU A 170 24.95 -3.97 -21.18
C GLU A 170 25.94 -2.80 -20.96
N ARG A 171 25.50 -1.70 -20.32
CA ARG A 171 26.33 -0.52 -20.05
C ARG A 171 27.14 -0.59 -18.76
N LEU A 172 26.97 -1.63 -17.95
CA LEU A 172 27.78 -1.88 -16.77
C LEU A 172 28.92 -2.84 -17.15
N PRO A 173 30.12 -2.36 -17.54
CA PRO A 173 31.28 -3.25 -17.64
C PRO A 173 31.71 -3.69 -16.23
N ASP A 174 32.19 -4.93 -16.13
CA ASP A 174 32.89 -5.45 -14.96
C ASP A 174 33.98 -4.45 -14.51
N GLY A 175 33.90 -3.98 -13.26
CA GLY A 175 34.98 -3.28 -12.58
C GLY A 175 34.96 -1.75 -12.67
N ALA A 176 34.09 -1.10 -11.88
CA ALA A 176 34.37 0.24 -11.37
C ALA A 176 34.85 0.13 -9.91
N LEU A 177 36.16 0.01 -9.72
CA LEU A 177 36.83 0.27 -8.45
C LEU A 177 36.42 1.66 -7.97
N VAL A 178 35.58 1.73 -6.94
CA VAL A 178 35.33 2.97 -6.20
C VAL A 178 36.63 3.32 -5.48
N GLN A 179 37.45 4.17 -6.09
CA GLN A 179 38.52 4.85 -5.38
C GLN A 179 37.89 5.70 -4.27
N ARG A 180 37.99 5.22 -3.02
CA ARG A 180 37.70 6.01 -1.83
C ARG A 180 38.73 7.13 -1.76
N ASN A 181 38.29 8.34 -2.06
CA ASN A 181 39.08 9.54 -1.80
C ASN A 181 39.17 9.74 -0.28
N THR A 182 40.24 9.27 0.34
CA THR A 182 40.69 9.77 1.65
C THR A 182 41.41 11.08 1.40
N ARG A 183 40.84 12.19 1.86
CA ARG A 183 41.59 13.43 2.05
C ARG A 183 41.62 13.79 3.53
N THR A 184 42.85 14.06 3.92
CA THR A 184 43.44 14.51 5.18
C THR A 184 42.82 15.78 5.73
#